data_AF-A0A952WYG2-F1
#
_entry.id   AF-A0A952WYG2-F1
#
_cell.length_a   1.000
_cell.length_b   1.000
_cell.length_c   1.000
_cell.angle_alpha   90.00
_cell.angle_beta   90.00
_cell.angle_gamma   90.00
#
_symmetry.space_group_name_H-M   'P 1'
#
loop_
_entity.id
_entity.type
_entity.pdbx_description
1 polymer ?
#
loop_
_entity_poly.entity_id
_entity_poly.type
_entity_poly.pdbx_seq_one_letter_code
_entity_poly.pdbx_strand_id
1 'polypeptide(L)'
;MSMRIPTAVWPLLVIGLVTSITSLAIQNPVRDRERPPQPALAADLRKNSVHALDGQLERLWTAHQLVPAPAANELTVLRRLSLALFGTAPSLEEIRRFEADQGPDRLERWTAAMLDDPRFADYFAERLARAFVGVEAGQFILYRRDRFTHWLSEQLRTGRRYDDIVRELIASDGVWTDRAQVNFITAAYANDELDENALAGRTVRAFLGQRLDCAQCHDHPFSHWKQHDFEGLAACFGQTRLSLVGIHDDPGRTYSIEDRMTLEPRAVSPGVPFGPEWFPTEGLPRQRLAAWVTHPENRRFERAIANRVWALMFGRPFLTDRAVDDLPDPDDAADSVEARILDELGRDFRAHDCDLRRLVQVIAASRAFRLDSRHLELPDDAVDDAECRWAIFPLVRLRPEQVIGSMLQASSIRTVDQNSHLVTRTLRFFRERDFVEDFGDPGENELSDRTGTIPQALLRMNGELSKELTDANPLNSTSRIAGAAATPAECVDVCFLVCLSRRATPAEHAELDALIPKRPGQPRHVAVADLMWALFNAPEFSWNH
;
A
#
# COMPACT_ATOMS: atom_id res chain seq x y z
N MET A 1 12.62 -53.79 0.09
CA MET A 1 14.09 -53.69 0.16
C MET A 1 14.43 -52.47 1.00
N SER A 2 14.67 -52.64 2.31
CA SER A 2 14.97 -51.53 3.22
C SER A 2 16.46 -51.22 3.11
N MET A 3 16.81 -50.11 2.47
CA MET A 3 18.19 -49.60 2.47
C MET A 3 18.52 -49.12 3.88
N ARG A 4 19.21 -49.96 4.66
CA ARG A 4 19.81 -49.55 5.93
C ARG A 4 21.06 -48.73 5.61
N ILE A 5 21.01 -47.44 5.88
CA ILE A 5 22.17 -46.56 5.84
C ILE A 5 23.18 -47.08 6.89
N PRO A 6 24.45 -47.33 6.51
CA PRO A 6 25.44 -47.86 7.45
C PRO A 6 25.63 -46.91 8.64
N THR A 7 25.78 -47.46 9.84
CA THR A 7 25.94 -46.70 11.10
C THR A 7 27.14 -45.74 11.09
N ALA A 8 28.15 -46.00 10.25
CA ALA A 8 29.30 -45.13 10.05
C ALA A 8 29.03 -43.88 9.16
N VAL A 9 27.91 -43.86 8.42
CA VAL A 9 27.53 -42.73 7.54
C VAL A 9 26.71 -41.69 8.30
N TRP A 10 26.03 -42.08 9.38
CA TRP A 10 25.25 -41.19 10.23
C TRP A 10 26.08 -40.03 10.83
N PRO A 11 27.28 -40.27 11.41
CA PRO A 11 28.13 -39.18 11.90
C PRO A 11 28.54 -38.22 10.80
N LEU A 12 28.82 -38.70 9.58
CA LEU A 12 29.21 -37.88 8.45
C LEU A 12 28.05 -37.06 7.87
N LEU A 13 26.84 -37.61 7.87
CA LEU A 13 25.63 -36.87 7.51
C LEU A 13 25.28 -35.81 8.55
N VAL A 14 25.44 -36.11 9.84
CA VAL A 14 25.23 -35.14 10.93
C VAL A 14 26.31 -34.05 10.88
N ILE A 15 27.59 -34.40 10.70
CA ILE A 15 28.65 -33.43 10.50
C ILE A 15 28.36 -32.60 9.26
N GLY A 16 28.01 -33.21 8.12
CA GLY A 16 27.65 -32.52 6.88
C GLY A 16 26.49 -31.55 7.04
N LEU A 17 25.46 -31.94 7.78
CA LEU A 17 24.31 -31.11 8.13
C LEU A 17 24.72 -29.95 9.06
N VAL A 18 25.51 -30.23 10.10
CA VAL A 18 26.01 -29.22 11.05
C VAL A 18 26.99 -28.25 10.38
N THR A 19 27.89 -28.72 9.51
CA THR A 19 28.76 -27.86 8.69
C THR A 19 27.98 -27.05 7.66
N SER A 20 26.89 -27.60 7.10
CA SER A 20 26.02 -26.83 6.20
C SER A 20 25.27 -25.75 6.97
N ILE A 21 24.69 -26.09 8.14
CA ILE A 21 23.98 -25.14 9.02
C ILE A 21 24.93 -24.06 9.54
N THR A 22 26.14 -24.42 9.97
CA THR A 22 27.15 -23.46 10.43
C THR A 22 27.73 -22.65 9.27
N SER A 23 27.93 -23.22 8.08
CA SER A 23 28.34 -22.47 6.88
C SER A 23 27.24 -21.49 6.44
N LEU A 24 25.96 -21.86 6.50
CA LEU A 24 24.81 -20.96 6.32
C LEU A 24 24.76 -19.84 7.38
N ALA A 25 25.27 -20.10 8.59
CA ALA A 25 25.38 -19.12 9.67
C ALA A 25 26.65 -18.22 9.56
N ILE A 26 27.71 -18.70 8.89
CA ILE A 26 29.02 -18.01 8.74
C ILE A 26 29.14 -17.28 7.40
N GLN A 27 28.33 -17.61 6.39
CA GLN A 27 28.28 -16.82 5.16
C GLN A 27 27.95 -15.36 5.49
N ASN A 28 28.83 -14.46 5.04
CA ASN A 28 28.67 -13.02 5.18
C ASN A 28 27.20 -12.67 4.87
N PRO A 29 26.42 -12.20 5.86
CA PRO A 29 24.98 -12.10 5.72
C PRO A 29 24.57 -11.14 4.60
N VAL A 30 25.49 -10.26 4.24
CA VAL A 30 25.47 -9.40 3.07
C VAL A 30 26.15 -10.16 1.94
N ARG A 31 25.36 -10.77 1.04
CA ARG A 31 25.85 -10.81 -0.34
C ARG A 31 25.95 -9.35 -0.75
N ASP A 32 27.05 -8.96 -1.39
CA ASP A 32 27.09 -7.73 -2.16
C ASP A 32 26.02 -7.84 -3.24
N ARG A 33 24.76 -7.53 -2.90
CA ARG A 33 23.81 -7.08 -3.89
C ARG A 33 24.49 -5.88 -4.50
N GLU A 34 24.82 -6.02 -5.79
CA GLU A 34 25.34 -4.93 -6.60
C GLU A 34 24.62 -3.65 -6.19
N ARG A 35 25.38 -2.54 -6.10
CA ARG A 35 24.81 -1.20 -5.94
C ARG A 35 23.54 -1.17 -6.79
N PRO A 36 22.35 -0.90 -6.20
CA PRO A 36 21.15 -0.82 -7.02
C PRO A 36 21.52 0.11 -8.18
N PRO A 37 21.23 -0.28 -9.45
CA PRO A 37 21.49 0.59 -10.58
C PRO A 37 20.92 1.94 -10.18
N GLN A 38 21.71 3.01 -10.32
CA GLN A 38 21.24 4.33 -9.97
C GLN A 38 20.28 4.74 -11.09
N PRO A 39 18.95 4.70 -10.93
CA PRO A 39 18.17 5.64 -11.69
C PRO A 39 18.65 6.99 -11.18
N ALA A 40 19.36 7.72 -12.04
CA ALA A 40 19.36 9.15 -11.88
C ALA A 40 17.89 9.53 -11.85
N LEU A 41 17.40 9.95 -10.68
CA LEU A 41 16.16 10.70 -10.63
C LEU A 41 16.31 11.76 -11.72
N ALA A 42 15.39 11.79 -12.69
CA ALA A 42 15.50 12.78 -13.76
C ALA A 42 15.65 14.13 -13.06
N ALA A 43 16.72 14.89 -13.35
CA ALA A 43 16.95 16.18 -12.69
C ALA A 43 15.73 17.11 -12.79
N ASP A 44 14.90 16.86 -13.80
CA ASP A 44 13.54 17.34 -13.99
C ASP A 44 12.59 17.15 -12.78
N LEU A 45 12.53 15.94 -12.19
CA LEU A 45 11.57 15.59 -11.13
C LEU A 45 11.68 16.56 -9.93
N ARG A 46 12.90 16.88 -9.50
CA ARG A 46 13.10 17.85 -8.41
C ARG A 46 12.90 19.28 -8.82
N LYS A 47 13.49 19.68 -9.95
CA LYS A 47 13.53 21.08 -10.35
C LYS A 47 12.14 21.61 -10.67
N ASN A 48 11.26 20.75 -11.19
CA ASN A 48 9.96 21.16 -11.69
C ASN A 48 8.84 20.64 -10.77
N SER A 49 8.65 19.33 -10.67
CA SER A 49 7.45 18.74 -10.05
C SER A 49 7.44 18.86 -8.53
N VAL A 50 8.53 18.46 -7.85
CA VAL A 50 8.63 18.56 -6.38
C VAL A 50 8.62 20.03 -5.96
N HIS A 51 9.35 20.91 -6.65
CA HIS A 51 9.34 22.34 -6.37
C HIS A 51 7.95 22.96 -6.55
N ALA A 52 7.19 22.56 -7.59
CA ALA A 52 5.82 23.04 -7.79
C ALA A 52 4.90 22.59 -6.65
N LEU A 53 4.94 21.31 -6.26
CA LEU A 53 4.17 20.77 -5.14
C LEU A 53 4.51 21.45 -3.82
N ASP A 54 5.80 21.53 -3.47
CA ASP A 54 6.25 22.19 -2.24
C ASP A 54 5.88 23.69 -2.23
N GLY A 55 5.88 24.34 -3.39
CA GLY A 55 5.40 25.71 -3.53
C GLY A 55 3.90 25.86 -3.27
N GLN A 56 3.07 24.86 -3.58
CA GLN A 56 1.65 24.85 -3.20
C GLN A 56 1.46 24.59 -1.71
N LEU A 57 2.22 23.65 -1.13
CA LEU A 57 2.19 23.35 0.30
C LEU A 57 2.62 24.57 1.13
N GLU A 58 3.66 25.30 0.71
CA GLU A 58 4.10 26.52 1.38
C GLU A 58 3.02 27.61 1.36
N ARG A 59 2.30 27.75 0.23
CA ARG A 59 1.15 28.66 0.13
C ARG A 59 0.03 28.24 1.07
N LEU A 60 -0.25 26.94 1.18
CA LEU A 60 -1.24 26.41 2.10
C LEU A 60 -0.87 26.74 3.55
N TRP A 61 0.36 26.44 3.96
CA TRP A 61 0.84 26.73 5.32
C TRP A 61 0.81 28.22 5.62
N THR A 62 1.25 29.06 4.68
CA THR A 62 1.22 30.53 4.82
C THR A 62 -0.21 31.06 4.99
N ALA A 63 -1.16 30.57 4.17
CA ALA A 63 -2.56 30.98 4.24
C ALA A 63 -3.21 30.66 5.60
N HIS A 64 -2.76 29.57 6.24
CA HIS A 64 -3.24 29.13 7.55
C HIS A 64 -2.33 29.54 8.71
N GLN A 65 -1.29 30.35 8.46
CA GLN A 65 -0.33 30.80 9.48
C GLN A 65 0.36 29.64 10.21
N LEU A 66 0.56 28.52 9.52
CA LEU A 66 1.23 27.34 10.05
C LEU A 66 2.72 27.42 9.80
N VAL A 67 3.49 27.08 10.83
CA VAL A 67 4.92 26.78 10.71
C VAL A 67 5.04 25.26 10.59
N PRO A 68 5.67 24.73 9.53
CA PRO A 68 5.86 23.29 9.40
C PRO A 68 6.98 22.78 10.31
N ALA A 69 6.90 21.51 10.69
CA ALA A 69 7.90 20.84 11.51
C ALA A 69 9.31 20.86 10.87
N PRO A 70 10.37 20.61 11.67
CA PRO A 70 11.68 20.33 11.09
C PRO A 70 11.64 19.06 10.23
N ALA A 71 12.66 18.87 9.39
CA ALA A 71 12.82 17.63 8.65
C ALA A 71 13.05 16.45 9.60
N ALA A 72 12.40 15.32 9.32
CA ALA A 72 12.61 14.07 10.01
C ALA A 72 14.02 13.50 9.76
N ASN A 73 14.46 12.64 10.67
CA ASN A 73 15.66 11.84 10.43
C ASN A 73 15.47 10.94 9.20
N GLU A 74 16.51 10.75 8.39
CA GLU A 74 16.40 9.93 7.18
C GLU A 74 16.03 8.46 7.44
N LEU A 75 16.36 7.88 8.60
CA LEU A 75 15.89 6.54 8.98
C LEU A 75 14.38 6.51 9.24
N THR A 76 13.82 7.60 9.79
CA THR A 76 12.36 7.77 9.94
C THR A 76 11.71 7.82 8.55
N VAL A 77 12.29 8.59 7.62
CA VAL A 77 11.79 8.63 6.23
C VAL A 77 11.91 7.28 5.54
N LEU A 78 13.02 6.54 5.74
CA LEU A 78 13.19 5.17 5.22
C LEU A 78 12.13 4.22 5.78
N ARG A 79 11.80 4.32 7.08
CA ARG A 79 10.73 3.53 7.70
C ARG A 79 9.38 3.82 7.02
N ARG A 80 9.05 5.10 6.82
CA ARG A 80 7.82 5.50 6.13
C ARG A 80 7.75 4.94 4.72
N LEU A 81 8.85 5.04 3.96
CA LEU A 81 8.95 4.46 2.61
C LEU A 81 8.75 2.95 2.63
N SER A 82 9.42 2.23 3.54
CA SER A 82 9.32 0.77 3.63
C SER A 82 7.90 0.33 3.97
N LEU A 83 7.24 1.00 4.90
CA LEU A 83 5.87 0.69 5.27
C LEU A 83 4.88 1.02 4.16
N ALA A 84 5.04 2.15 3.48
CA ALA A 84 4.18 2.57 2.39
C ALA A 84 4.34 1.72 1.12
N LEU A 85 5.58 1.32 0.80
CA LEU A 85 5.89 0.63 -0.45
C LEU A 85 5.95 -0.88 -0.32
N PHE A 86 6.41 -1.42 0.81
CA PHE A 86 6.57 -2.87 1.02
C PHE A 86 5.62 -3.46 2.06
N GLY A 87 4.89 -2.61 2.78
CA GLY A 87 4.02 -3.06 3.86
C GLY A 87 4.77 -3.59 5.08
N THR A 88 6.08 -3.32 5.23
CA THR A 88 6.87 -3.78 6.39
C THR A 88 7.90 -2.74 6.80
N ALA A 89 8.34 -2.76 8.05
CA ALA A 89 9.55 -2.05 8.47
C ALA A 89 10.79 -2.53 7.67
N PRO A 90 11.83 -1.69 7.50
CA PRO A 90 13.06 -2.07 6.81
C PRO A 90 13.83 -3.13 7.60
N SER A 91 14.51 -4.04 6.90
CA SER A 91 15.39 -5.02 7.55
C SER A 91 16.66 -4.38 8.11
N LEU A 92 17.35 -5.07 9.02
CA LEU A 92 18.66 -4.61 9.50
C LEU A 92 19.67 -4.47 8.34
N GLU A 93 19.63 -5.40 7.38
CA GLU A 93 20.47 -5.37 6.19
C GLU A 93 20.20 -4.11 5.33
N GLU A 94 18.94 -3.76 5.12
CA GLU A 94 18.54 -2.55 4.39
C GLU A 94 18.97 -1.29 5.12
N ILE A 95 18.74 -1.22 6.44
CA ILE A 95 19.19 -0.11 7.28
C ILE A 95 20.70 0.08 7.17
N ARG A 96 21.50 -0.99 7.32
CA ARG A 96 22.97 -0.88 7.23
C ARG A 96 23.45 -0.47 5.85
N ARG A 97 22.82 -0.97 4.79
CA ARG A 97 23.11 -0.55 3.41
C ARG A 97 22.76 0.92 3.18
N PHE A 98 21.64 1.38 3.74
CA PHE A 98 21.22 2.78 3.67
C PHE A 98 22.21 3.70 4.39
N GLU A 99 22.58 3.35 5.62
CA GLU A 99 23.56 4.10 6.41
C GLU A 99 24.95 4.16 5.74
N ALA A 100 25.36 3.07 5.08
CA ALA A 100 26.63 3.00 4.35
C ALA A 100 26.62 3.80 3.04
N ASP A 101 25.45 4.13 2.48
CA ASP A 101 25.35 4.96 1.30
C ASP A 101 25.59 6.43 1.67
N GLN A 102 26.66 7.01 1.11
CA GLN A 102 27.04 8.42 1.32
C GLN A 102 26.88 9.25 0.03
N GLY A 103 26.21 8.70 -0.99
CA GLY A 103 25.95 9.40 -2.24
C GLY A 103 24.92 10.53 -2.07
N PRO A 104 25.05 11.65 -2.81
CA PRO A 104 24.09 12.75 -2.77
C PRO A 104 22.71 12.21 -3.15
N ASP A 105 21.59 12.73 -2.66
CA ASP A 105 20.23 12.32 -3.12
C ASP A 105 19.81 10.91 -2.67
N ARG A 106 20.28 10.50 -1.48
CA ARG A 106 20.18 9.14 -0.96
C ARG A 106 18.73 8.64 -0.92
N LEU A 107 17.82 9.38 -0.30
CA LEU A 107 16.42 8.98 -0.17
C LEU A 107 15.78 8.72 -1.53
N GLU A 108 16.05 9.56 -2.54
CA GLU A 108 15.44 9.44 -3.86
C GLU A 108 15.93 8.23 -4.63
N ARG A 109 17.24 7.93 -4.56
CA ARG A 109 17.76 6.68 -5.14
C ARG A 109 17.17 5.45 -4.47
N TRP A 110 17.02 5.50 -3.15
CA TRP A 110 16.42 4.39 -2.40
C TRP A 110 14.95 4.21 -2.73
N THR A 111 14.15 5.29 -2.81
CA THR A 111 12.76 5.23 -3.29
C THR A 111 12.68 4.58 -4.67
N ALA A 112 13.54 4.99 -5.60
CA ALA A 112 13.54 4.43 -6.94
C ALA A 112 13.94 2.95 -6.97
N ALA A 113 14.98 2.56 -6.21
CA ALA A 113 15.37 1.17 -6.05
C ALA A 113 14.28 0.32 -5.39
N MET A 114 13.49 0.89 -4.47
CA MET A 114 12.36 0.23 -3.85
C MET A 114 11.19 0.03 -4.80
N LEU A 115 10.92 1.00 -5.69
CA LEU A 115 9.91 0.85 -6.73
C LEU A 115 10.28 -0.25 -7.73
N ASP A 116 11.56 -0.45 -8.01
CA ASP A 116 12.06 -1.55 -8.86
C ASP A 116 12.03 -2.93 -8.16
N ASP A 117 11.83 -2.97 -6.85
CA ASP A 117 11.72 -4.21 -6.09
C ASP A 117 10.33 -4.85 -6.27
N PRO A 118 10.23 -6.17 -6.54
CA PRO A 118 8.94 -6.86 -6.65
C PRO A 118 8.02 -6.69 -5.44
N ARG A 119 8.55 -6.48 -4.23
CA ARG A 119 7.75 -6.21 -3.03
C ARG A 119 6.85 -4.98 -3.20
N PHE A 120 7.31 -3.96 -3.93
CA PHE A 120 6.48 -2.80 -4.24
C PHE A 120 5.28 -3.20 -5.07
N ALA A 121 5.52 -3.87 -6.20
CA ALA A 121 4.46 -4.28 -7.11
C ALA A 121 3.43 -5.19 -6.42
N ASP A 122 3.88 -6.16 -5.63
CA ASP A 122 3.01 -7.09 -4.90
C ASP A 122 2.17 -6.37 -3.84
N TYR A 123 2.80 -5.52 -3.01
CA TYR A 123 2.10 -4.81 -1.95
C TYR A 123 1.09 -3.80 -2.51
N PHE A 124 1.54 -2.98 -3.46
CA PHE A 124 0.72 -1.91 -4.03
C PHE A 124 -0.43 -2.49 -4.88
N ALA A 125 -0.22 -3.61 -5.58
CA ALA A 125 -1.28 -4.32 -6.29
C ALA A 125 -2.40 -4.80 -5.37
N GLU A 126 -2.07 -5.33 -4.19
CA GLU A 126 -3.09 -5.73 -3.21
C GLU A 126 -3.90 -4.53 -2.70
N ARG A 127 -3.25 -3.37 -2.50
CA ARG A 127 -3.95 -2.13 -2.14
C ARG A 127 -4.88 -1.63 -3.25
N LEU A 128 -4.41 -1.65 -4.49
CA LEU A 128 -5.24 -1.28 -5.64
C LEU A 128 -6.39 -2.26 -5.86
N ALA A 129 -6.15 -3.57 -5.69
CA ALA A 129 -7.21 -4.58 -5.80
C ALA A 129 -8.33 -4.32 -4.78
N ARG A 130 -7.98 -4.04 -3.51
CA ARG A 130 -8.95 -3.65 -2.48
C ARG A 130 -9.76 -2.42 -2.89
N ALA A 131 -9.10 -1.39 -3.41
CA ALA A 131 -9.77 -0.17 -3.84
C ALA A 131 -10.66 -0.36 -5.08
N PHE A 132 -10.31 -1.28 -5.98
CA PHE A 132 -11.02 -1.47 -7.25
C PHE A 132 -12.18 -2.44 -7.14
N VAL A 133 -12.02 -3.54 -6.41
CA VAL A 133 -13.00 -4.65 -6.39
C VAL A 133 -13.44 -5.03 -4.97
N GLY A 134 -13.02 -4.27 -3.95
CA GLY A 134 -13.37 -4.51 -2.56
C GLY A 134 -12.55 -5.63 -1.90
N VAL A 135 -12.97 -6.00 -0.69
CA VAL A 135 -12.32 -7.08 0.09
C VAL A 135 -13.04 -8.42 0.00
N GLU A 136 -14.20 -8.47 -0.62
CA GLU A 136 -14.97 -9.70 -0.74
C GLU A 136 -14.33 -10.68 -1.73
N ALA A 137 -14.46 -11.97 -1.45
CA ALA A 137 -13.94 -13.03 -2.32
C ALA A 137 -14.85 -13.33 -3.52
N GLY A 138 -16.05 -12.73 -3.56
CA GLY A 138 -17.09 -12.96 -4.57
C GLY A 138 -17.45 -14.44 -4.76
N GLN A 139 -18.03 -14.78 -5.92
CA GLN A 139 -18.28 -16.17 -6.27
C GLN A 139 -16.99 -16.84 -6.76
N PHE A 140 -16.47 -17.81 -5.99
CA PHE A 140 -15.18 -18.49 -6.23
C PHE A 140 -15.00 -19.04 -7.66
N ILE A 141 -16.07 -19.44 -8.33
CA ILE A 141 -16.02 -19.98 -9.71
C ILE A 141 -15.75 -18.87 -10.73
N LEU A 142 -16.33 -17.68 -10.53
CA LEU A 142 -16.40 -16.60 -11.51
C LEU A 142 -15.44 -15.44 -11.22
N TYR A 143 -14.97 -15.32 -9.98
CA TYR A 143 -14.03 -14.27 -9.56
C TYR A 143 -12.80 -14.88 -8.88
N ARG A 144 -11.63 -14.48 -9.37
CA ARG A 144 -10.31 -14.96 -8.97
C ARG A 144 -9.44 -13.79 -8.53
N ARG A 145 -9.66 -13.32 -7.30
CA ARG A 145 -8.90 -12.22 -6.69
C ARG A 145 -7.39 -12.46 -6.73
N ASP A 146 -6.94 -13.69 -6.48
CA ASP A 146 -5.53 -14.06 -6.55
C ASP A 146 -4.90 -13.77 -7.92
N ARG A 147 -5.62 -14.09 -9.01
CA ARG A 147 -5.19 -13.82 -10.38
C ARG A 147 -5.24 -12.34 -10.71
N PHE A 148 -6.29 -11.66 -10.24
CA PHE A 148 -6.45 -10.22 -10.42
C PHE A 148 -5.32 -9.42 -9.77
N THR A 149 -5.04 -9.68 -8.48
CA THR A 149 -3.94 -9.04 -7.75
C THR A 149 -2.59 -9.36 -8.39
N HIS A 150 -2.36 -10.61 -8.81
CA HIS A 150 -1.11 -10.96 -9.49
C HIS A 150 -0.94 -10.21 -10.82
N TRP A 151 -2.00 -10.08 -11.62
CA TRP A 151 -1.95 -9.32 -12.87
C TRP A 151 -1.66 -7.84 -12.63
N LEU A 152 -2.28 -7.22 -11.63
CA LEU A 152 -1.98 -5.85 -11.22
C LEU A 152 -0.50 -5.71 -10.81
N SER A 153 0.04 -6.66 -10.04
CA SER A 153 1.47 -6.68 -9.66
C SER A 153 2.36 -6.68 -10.91
N GLU A 154 2.08 -7.53 -11.90
CA GLU A 154 2.84 -7.55 -13.15
C GLU A 154 2.74 -6.23 -13.94
N GLN A 155 1.58 -5.56 -13.95
CA GLN A 155 1.45 -4.25 -14.60
C GLN A 155 2.29 -3.18 -13.90
N LEU A 156 2.29 -3.16 -12.56
CA LEU A 156 3.09 -2.22 -11.77
C LEU A 156 4.59 -2.51 -11.91
N ARG A 157 4.99 -3.79 -11.91
CA ARG A 157 6.38 -4.24 -12.06
C ARG A 157 6.98 -3.83 -13.40
N THR A 158 6.17 -3.85 -14.46
CA THR A 158 6.61 -3.46 -15.81
C THR A 158 6.57 -1.95 -16.07
N GLY A 159 6.09 -1.15 -15.11
CA GLY A 159 5.97 0.30 -15.27
C GLY A 159 4.95 0.71 -16.33
N ARG A 160 3.89 -0.10 -16.51
CA ARG A 160 2.85 0.18 -17.50
C ARG A 160 2.09 1.45 -17.12
N ARG A 161 1.71 2.23 -18.15
CA ARG A 161 0.90 3.43 -17.99
C ARG A 161 -0.42 3.11 -17.31
N TYR A 162 -0.79 3.89 -16.30
CA TYR A 162 -1.99 3.60 -15.50
C TYR A 162 -3.29 3.74 -16.30
N ASP A 163 -3.36 4.68 -17.23
CA ASP A 163 -4.50 4.85 -18.13
C ASP A 163 -4.74 3.59 -18.99
N ASP A 164 -3.69 2.93 -19.47
CA ASP A 164 -3.83 1.65 -20.18
C ASP A 164 -4.35 0.53 -19.26
N ILE A 165 -3.88 0.46 -18.01
CA ILE A 165 -4.37 -0.50 -17.03
C ILE A 165 -5.88 -0.31 -16.83
N VAL A 166 -6.33 0.93 -16.61
CA VAL A 166 -7.74 1.25 -16.37
C VAL A 166 -8.61 0.96 -17.60
N ARG A 167 -8.12 1.27 -18.81
CA ARG A 167 -8.84 0.90 -20.05
C ARG A 167 -9.07 -0.60 -20.14
N GLU A 168 -8.05 -1.40 -19.83
CA GLU A 168 -8.18 -2.86 -19.86
C GLU A 168 -9.11 -3.41 -18.78
N LEU A 169 -9.11 -2.82 -17.58
CA LEU A 169 -10.04 -3.22 -16.52
C LEU A 169 -11.51 -3.04 -16.94
N ILE A 170 -11.83 -1.96 -17.64
CA ILE A 170 -13.19 -1.62 -18.06
C ILE A 170 -13.60 -2.37 -19.34
N ALA A 171 -12.72 -2.40 -20.35
CA ALA A 171 -13.09 -2.75 -21.72
C ALA A 171 -12.61 -4.13 -22.21
N SER A 172 -11.85 -4.89 -21.42
CA SER A 172 -11.36 -6.20 -21.88
C SER A 172 -12.46 -7.25 -21.94
N ASP A 173 -12.30 -8.17 -22.89
CA ASP A 173 -13.06 -9.40 -23.03
C ASP A 173 -12.21 -10.62 -22.68
N GLY A 174 -12.86 -11.73 -22.33
CA GLY A 174 -12.29 -13.06 -22.21
C GLY A 174 -12.53 -13.74 -20.87
N VAL A 175 -11.86 -14.87 -20.67
CA VAL A 175 -12.04 -15.73 -19.49
C VAL A 175 -11.22 -15.22 -18.33
N TRP A 176 -11.83 -15.04 -17.16
CA TRP A 176 -11.23 -14.46 -15.95
C TRP A 176 -10.03 -15.23 -15.37
N THR A 177 -9.82 -16.48 -15.78
CA THR A 177 -8.64 -17.27 -15.40
C THR A 177 -7.43 -17.02 -16.29
N ASP A 178 -7.64 -16.63 -17.55
CA ASP A 178 -6.60 -16.35 -18.54
C ASP A 178 -6.33 -14.84 -18.65
N ARG A 179 -7.40 -14.06 -18.82
CA ARG A 179 -7.38 -12.59 -18.85
C ARG A 179 -7.81 -12.04 -17.51
N ALA A 180 -6.87 -12.00 -16.58
CA ALA A 180 -7.12 -11.64 -15.19
C ALA A 180 -7.77 -10.25 -15.01
N GLN A 181 -7.53 -9.29 -15.90
CA GLN A 181 -8.13 -7.95 -15.82
C GLN A 181 -9.66 -7.95 -15.85
N VAL A 182 -10.30 -8.95 -16.49
CA VAL A 182 -11.77 -9.03 -16.54
C VAL A 182 -12.39 -9.37 -15.17
N ASN A 183 -11.57 -9.71 -14.17
CA ASN A 183 -12.04 -9.90 -12.79
C ASN A 183 -12.56 -8.61 -12.16
N PHE A 184 -12.22 -7.43 -12.70
CA PHE A 184 -12.91 -6.18 -12.32
C PHE A 184 -14.41 -6.23 -12.61
N ILE A 185 -14.78 -6.87 -13.73
CA ILE A 185 -16.16 -7.06 -14.17
C ILE A 185 -16.81 -8.21 -13.40
N THR A 186 -16.14 -9.37 -13.31
CA THR A 186 -16.73 -10.54 -12.65
C THR A 186 -16.88 -10.38 -11.12
N ALA A 187 -16.12 -9.47 -10.51
CA ALA A 187 -16.32 -9.07 -9.11
C ALA A 187 -17.66 -8.34 -8.86
N ALA A 188 -18.41 -7.95 -9.90
CA ALA A 188 -19.78 -7.44 -9.78
C ALA A 188 -20.85 -8.51 -10.04
N TYR A 189 -20.46 -9.78 -10.21
CA TYR A 189 -21.43 -10.86 -10.38
C TYR A 189 -22.12 -11.17 -9.05
N ALA A 190 -23.44 -11.01 -9.01
CA ALA A 190 -24.29 -11.25 -7.85
C ALA A 190 -25.67 -11.74 -8.29
N ASN A 191 -26.37 -12.50 -7.45
CA ASN A 191 -27.73 -12.98 -7.73
C ASN A 191 -27.90 -13.67 -9.10
N ASP A 192 -26.91 -14.44 -9.52
CA ASP A 192 -26.85 -15.15 -10.81
C ASP A 192 -26.86 -14.24 -12.06
N GLU A 193 -26.50 -12.97 -11.91
CA GLU A 193 -26.34 -12.00 -13.00
C GLU A 193 -25.16 -11.03 -12.76
N LEU A 194 -24.78 -10.29 -13.80
CA LEU A 194 -23.84 -9.18 -13.65
C LEU A 194 -24.61 -7.95 -13.20
N ASP A 195 -24.18 -7.31 -12.11
CA ASP A 195 -24.80 -6.08 -11.63
C ASP A 195 -24.17 -4.86 -12.33
N GLU A 196 -24.85 -4.33 -13.36
CA GLU A 196 -24.38 -3.15 -14.10
C GLU A 196 -24.34 -1.88 -13.24
N ASN A 197 -25.21 -1.76 -12.23
CA ASN A 197 -25.21 -0.63 -11.32
C ASN A 197 -23.98 -0.66 -10.40
N ALA A 198 -23.64 -1.85 -9.88
CA ALA A 198 -22.43 -2.04 -9.09
C ALA A 198 -21.17 -1.71 -9.92
N LEU A 199 -21.13 -2.08 -11.21
CA LEU A 199 -20.03 -1.73 -12.12
C LEU A 199 -19.94 -0.22 -12.36
N ALA A 200 -21.07 0.46 -12.58
CA ALA A 200 -21.10 1.91 -12.75
C ALA A 200 -20.56 2.64 -11.50
N GLY A 201 -21.13 2.35 -10.32
CA GLY A 201 -20.70 2.95 -9.06
C GLY A 201 -19.22 2.68 -8.76
N ARG A 202 -18.78 1.41 -8.93
CA ARG A 202 -17.38 1.02 -8.72
C ARG A 202 -16.43 1.73 -9.67
N THR A 203 -16.75 1.82 -10.96
CA THR A 203 -15.91 2.51 -11.95
C THR A 203 -15.69 3.96 -11.58
N VAL A 204 -16.75 4.65 -11.17
CA VAL A 204 -16.69 6.06 -10.77
C VAL A 204 -15.90 6.23 -9.46
N ARG A 205 -16.16 5.44 -8.41
CA ARG A 205 -15.41 5.54 -7.14
C ARG A 205 -13.93 5.19 -7.30
N ALA A 206 -13.64 4.11 -8.01
CA ALA A 206 -12.29 3.62 -8.22
C ALA A 206 -11.46 4.60 -9.05
N PHE A 207 -11.99 5.09 -10.17
CA PHE A 207 -11.18 5.80 -11.15
C PHE A 207 -11.45 7.30 -11.24
N LEU A 208 -12.56 7.81 -10.72
CA LEU A 208 -12.88 9.24 -10.75
C LEU A 208 -12.94 9.87 -9.35
N GLY A 209 -12.90 9.05 -8.30
CA GLY A 209 -12.96 9.52 -6.92
C GLY A 209 -14.23 10.31 -6.66
N GLN A 210 -15.34 9.92 -7.28
CA GLN A 210 -16.67 10.51 -7.10
C GLN A 210 -17.62 9.44 -6.57
N ARG A 211 -18.62 9.86 -5.78
CA ARG A 211 -19.69 8.99 -5.29
C ARG A 211 -21.02 9.37 -5.95
N LEU A 212 -21.36 8.67 -7.02
CA LEU A 212 -22.63 8.85 -7.75
C LEU A 212 -23.71 7.87 -7.29
N ASP A 213 -23.45 7.02 -6.29
CA ASP A 213 -24.35 5.94 -5.86
C ASP A 213 -25.74 6.42 -5.43
N CYS A 214 -25.84 7.58 -4.75
CA CYS A 214 -27.15 8.14 -4.40
C CYS A 214 -27.99 8.49 -5.63
N ALA A 215 -27.33 8.83 -6.75
CA ALA A 215 -27.98 9.11 -8.03
C ALA A 215 -28.60 7.86 -8.68
N GLN A 216 -28.31 6.65 -8.20
CA GLN A 216 -28.94 5.42 -8.70
C GLN A 216 -30.46 5.43 -8.54
N CYS A 217 -30.95 5.95 -7.41
CA CYS A 217 -32.36 5.86 -7.05
C CYS A 217 -33.14 7.16 -7.22
N HIS A 218 -32.47 8.31 -7.18
CA HIS A 218 -33.06 9.65 -7.27
C HIS A 218 -31.97 10.68 -7.60
N ASP A 219 -32.33 11.87 -8.08
CA ASP A 219 -31.36 12.96 -8.22
C ASP A 219 -30.59 13.21 -6.91
N HIS A 220 -29.28 13.43 -6.99
CA HIS A 220 -28.46 13.63 -5.80
C HIS A 220 -28.93 14.86 -5.01
N PRO A 221 -29.14 14.77 -3.68
CA PRO A 221 -29.78 15.85 -2.91
C PRO A 221 -28.89 17.08 -2.71
N PHE A 222 -27.57 16.88 -2.76
CA PHE A 222 -26.56 17.91 -2.46
C PHE A 222 -25.52 18.11 -3.56
N SER A 223 -25.71 17.51 -4.74
CA SER A 223 -24.79 17.58 -5.88
C SER A 223 -25.60 17.77 -7.16
N HIS A 224 -24.94 18.21 -8.23
CA HIS A 224 -25.55 18.40 -9.54
C HIS A 224 -25.88 17.08 -10.26
N TRP A 225 -25.35 15.93 -9.79
CA TRP A 225 -25.59 14.61 -10.38
C TRP A 225 -27.07 14.21 -10.39
N LYS A 226 -27.51 13.72 -11.56
CA LYS A 226 -28.90 13.37 -11.84
C LYS A 226 -29.10 11.87 -11.96
N GLN A 227 -30.34 11.39 -11.79
CA GLN A 227 -30.59 9.96 -11.89
C GLN A 227 -30.22 9.40 -13.27
N HIS A 228 -30.59 10.11 -14.34
CA HIS A 228 -30.27 9.71 -15.71
C HIS A 228 -28.76 9.63 -16.01
N ASP A 229 -27.92 10.30 -15.23
CA ASP A 229 -26.46 10.27 -15.36
C ASP A 229 -25.94 8.90 -14.93
N PHE A 230 -26.41 8.43 -13.77
CA PHE A 230 -26.09 7.12 -13.25
C PHE A 230 -26.64 6.02 -14.17
N GLU A 231 -27.88 6.17 -14.63
CA GLU A 231 -28.49 5.22 -15.58
C GLU A 231 -27.68 5.12 -16.88
N GLY A 232 -27.19 6.25 -17.41
CA GLY A 232 -26.35 6.28 -18.61
C GLY A 232 -25.01 5.57 -18.43
N LEU A 233 -24.39 5.71 -17.25
CA LEU A 233 -23.17 4.99 -16.89
C LEU A 233 -23.42 3.48 -16.76
N ALA A 234 -24.50 3.07 -16.08
CA ALA A 234 -24.89 1.67 -15.97
C ALA A 234 -25.19 1.06 -17.35
N ALA A 235 -25.84 1.82 -18.24
CA ALA A 235 -26.10 1.41 -19.61
C ALA A 235 -24.82 1.13 -20.41
N CYS A 236 -23.67 1.72 -20.06
CA CYS A 236 -22.38 1.39 -20.68
C CYS A 236 -21.93 -0.06 -20.40
N PHE A 237 -22.44 -0.70 -19.34
CA PHE A 237 -22.23 -2.11 -19.04
C PHE A 237 -23.38 -3.00 -19.50
N GLY A 238 -24.49 -2.45 -19.99
CA GLY A 238 -25.70 -3.22 -20.31
C GLY A 238 -25.60 -4.24 -21.44
N GLN A 239 -24.56 -4.13 -22.29
CA GLN A 239 -24.25 -5.13 -23.30
C GLN A 239 -23.35 -6.25 -22.78
N THR A 240 -22.80 -6.11 -21.57
CA THR A 240 -21.86 -7.09 -21.00
C THR A 240 -22.56 -8.41 -20.73
N ARG A 241 -21.92 -9.50 -21.16
CA ARG A 241 -22.40 -10.86 -20.96
C ARG A 241 -21.31 -11.73 -20.34
N LEU A 242 -21.67 -12.43 -19.28
CA LEU A 242 -20.88 -13.54 -18.75
C LEU A 242 -21.34 -14.85 -19.41
N SER A 243 -20.39 -15.63 -19.92
CA SER A 243 -20.65 -16.92 -20.56
C SER A 243 -19.51 -17.92 -20.33
N LEU A 244 -19.65 -19.14 -20.86
CA LEU A 244 -18.58 -20.15 -20.83
C LEU A 244 -17.30 -19.72 -21.57
N VAL A 245 -17.41 -18.78 -22.52
CA VAL A 245 -16.24 -18.21 -23.23
C VAL A 245 -15.69 -16.95 -22.53
N GLY A 246 -16.23 -16.60 -21.37
CA GLY A 246 -15.84 -15.44 -20.58
C GLY A 246 -16.73 -14.22 -20.79
N ILE A 247 -16.20 -13.06 -20.39
CA ILE A 247 -16.82 -11.74 -20.56
C ILE A 247 -16.70 -11.30 -22.01
N HIS A 248 -17.80 -10.80 -22.58
CA HIS A 248 -17.85 -10.15 -23.89
C HIS A 248 -19.07 -9.23 -23.96
N ASP A 249 -19.11 -8.33 -24.94
CA ASP A 249 -20.30 -7.52 -25.22
C ASP A 249 -21.20 -8.20 -26.27
N ASP A 250 -22.51 -8.20 -26.01
CA ASP A 250 -23.56 -8.62 -26.94
C ASP A 250 -24.32 -7.37 -27.44
N PRO A 251 -24.07 -6.90 -28.68
CA PRO A 251 -24.74 -5.72 -29.23
C PRO A 251 -26.27 -5.86 -29.33
N GLY A 252 -26.81 -7.08 -29.27
CA GLY A 252 -28.25 -7.32 -29.26
C GLY A 252 -28.92 -7.04 -27.91
N ARG A 253 -28.15 -6.90 -26.83
CA ARG A 253 -28.67 -6.56 -25.50
C ARG A 253 -28.95 -5.07 -25.39
N THR A 254 -30.10 -4.75 -24.79
CA THR A 254 -30.46 -3.38 -24.42
C THR A 254 -30.53 -3.31 -22.91
N TYR A 255 -29.89 -2.29 -22.32
CA TYR A 255 -30.07 -1.99 -20.91
C TYR A 255 -31.44 -1.37 -20.70
N SER A 256 -32.23 -1.96 -19.81
CA SER A 256 -33.54 -1.44 -19.46
C SER A 256 -33.70 -1.43 -17.96
N ILE A 257 -34.33 -0.38 -17.45
CA ILE A 257 -34.71 -0.26 -16.05
C ILE A 257 -36.22 -0.23 -15.94
N GLU A 258 -36.76 -0.67 -14.83
CA GLU A 258 -38.19 -0.54 -14.54
C GLU A 258 -38.50 0.90 -14.12
N ASP A 259 -39.42 1.55 -14.82
CA ASP A 259 -39.91 2.86 -14.43
C ASP A 259 -40.77 2.74 -13.16
N ARG A 260 -40.40 3.43 -12.08
CA ARG A 260 -41.09 3.31 -10.79
C ARG A 260 -42.52 3.83 -10.79
N MET A 261 -42.91 4.67 -11.76
CA MET A 261 -44.26 5.20 -11.87
C MET A 261 -45.16 4.32 -12.73
N THR A 262 -44.64 3.82 -13.86
CA THR A 262 -45.45 3.01 -14.79
C THR A 262 -45.28 1.50 -14.60
N LEU A 263 -44.21 1.07 -13.90
CA LEU A 263 -43.75 -0.31 -13.81
C LEU A 263 -43.43 -0.94 -15.18
N GLU A 264 -43.21 -0.12 -16.20
CA GLU A 264 -42.85 -0.57 -17.54
C GLU A 264 -41.33 -0.49 -17.75
N PRO A 265 -40.74 -1.41 -18.53
CA PRO A 265 -39.33 -1.36 -18.86
C PRO A 265 -39.04 -0.17 -19.78
N ARG A 266 -38.10 0.68 -19.36
CA ARG A 266 -37.56 1.80 -20.12
C ARG A 266 -36.14 1.48 -20.57
N ALA A 267 -35.92 1.47 -21.88
CA ALA A 267 -34.58 1.36 -22.45
C ALA A 267 -33.77 2.64 -22.15
N VAL A 268 -32.51 2.46 -21.75
CA VAL A 268 -31.57 3.55 -21.47
C VAL A 268 -30.40 3.45 -22.42
N SER A 269 -30.01 4.59 -22.99
CA SER A 269 -28.84 4.67 -23.87
C SER A 269 -27.56 4.87 -23.05
N PRO A 270 -26.43 4.25 -23.42
CA PRO A 270 -25.13 4.53 -22.84
C PRO A 270 -24.80 6.02 -22.90
N GLY A 271 -24.37 6.58 -21.78
CA GLY A 271 -24.07 8.01 -21.64
C GLY A 271 -23.14 8.28 -20.47
N VAL A 272 -22.66 9.52 -20.39
CA VAL A 272 -21.73 9.98 -19.36
C VAL A 272 -22.21 11.30 -18.76
N PRO A 273 -21.94 11.55 -17.48
CA PRO A 273 -22.48 12.72 -16.75
C PRO A 273 -21.82 14.06 -17.09
N PHE A 274 -20.59 14.04 -17.60
CA PHE A 274 -19.82 15.23 -17.94
C PHE A 274 -18.91 14.96 -19.14
N GLY A 275 -18.40 16.02 -19.76
CA GLY A 275 -17.54 15.92 -20.93
C GLY A 275 -18.08 14.97 -22.01
N PRO A 276 -19.35 15.09 -22.45
CA PRO A 276 -19.93 14.19 -23.45
C PRO A 276 -19.15 14.19 -24.78
N GLU A 277 -18.43 15.26 -25.09
CA GLU A 277 -17.52 15.36 -26.23
C GLU A 277 -16.31 14.43 -26.14
N TRP A 278 -15.94 13.96 -24.94
CA TRP A 278 -14.87 12.99 -24.72
C TRP A 278 -15.35 11.55 -24.87
N PHE A 279 -16.66 11.32 -24.88
CA PHE A 279 -17.27 10.00 -25.04
C PHE A 279 -17.40 9.66 -26.53
N PRO A 280 -16.60 8.72 -27.07
CA PRO A 280 -16.58 8.46 -28.50
C PRO A 280 -17.95 8.07 -29.05
N THR A 281 -18.23 8.36 -30.32
CA THR A 281 -19.50 7.96 -30.97
C THR A 281 -19.47 6.52 -31.50
N GLU A 282 -18.29 5.98 -31.75
CA GLU A 282 -18.07 4.64 -32.29
C GLU A 282 -17.45 3.70 -31.23
N GLY A 283 -17.59 2.39 -31.44
CA GLY A 283 -17.07 1.35 -30.54
C GLY A 283 -18.12 0.80 -29.57
N LEU A 284 -17.75 -0.26 -28.86
CA LEU A 284 -18.62 -0.87 -27.86
C LEU A 284 -18.78 0.04 -26.64
N PRO A 285 -19.92 0.03 -25.93
CA PRO A 285 -20.18 0.94 -24.81
C PRO A 285 -19.09 0.94 -23.73
N ARG A 286 -18.55 -0.24 -23.34
CA ARG A 286 -17.43 -0.31 -22.37
C ARG A 286 -16.13 0.29 -22.90
N GLN A 287 -15.84 0.15 -24.20
CA GLN A 287 -14.66 0.76 -24.82
C GLN A 287 -14.77 2.29 -24.83
N ARG A 288 -15.97 2.80 -25.15
CA ARG A 288 -16.29 4.23 -25.13
C ARG A 288 -16.19 4.78 -23.70
N LEU A 289 -16.69 4.05 -22.71
CA LEU A 289 -16.57 4.41 -21.30
C LEU A 289 -15.11 4.45 -20.85
N ALA A 290 -14.32 3.43 -21.20
CA ALA A 290 -12.88 3.38 -20.89
C ALA A 290 -12.12 4.58 -21.46
N ALA A 291 -12.42 4.97 -22.70
CA ALA A 291 -11.83 6.15 -23.34
C ALA A 291 -12.22 7.45 -22.61
N TRP A 292 -13.48 7.58 -22.18
CA TRP A 292 -13.96 8.74 -21.43
C TRP A 292 -13.34 8.84 -20.02
N VAL A 293 -13.30 7.72 -19.26
CA VAL A 293 -12.68 7.67 -17.94
C VAL A 293 -11.22 8.12 -18.02
N THR A 294 -10.50 7.66 -19.04
CA THR A 294 -9.06 7.91 -19.21
C THR A 294 -8.75 9.04 -20.18
N HIS A 295 -9.72 9.92 -20.45
CA HIS A 295 -9.51 11.03 -21.36
C HIS A 295 -8.42 11.98 -20.82
N PRO A 296 -7.50 12.49 -21.65
CA PRO A 296 -6.40 13.34 -21.19
C PRO A 296 -6.84 14.61 -20.46
N GLU A 297 -8.06 15.10 -20.67
CA GLU A 297 -8.56 16.29 -19.98
C GLU A 297 -9.38 15.97 -18.71
N ASN A 298 -9.52 14.69 -18.35
CA ASN A 298 -10.32 14.26 -17.21
C ASN A 298 -9.58 14.48 -15.87
N ARG A 299 -9.77 15.66 -15.27
CA ARG A 299 -9.22 16.01 -13.94
C ARG A 299 -9.63 15.06 -12.82
N ARG A 300 -10.82 14.47 -12.90
CA ARG A 300 -11.32 13.52 -11.88
C ARG A 300 -10.48 12.25 -11.87
N PHE A 301 -10.04 11.79 -13.04
CA PHE A 301 -9.17 10.62 -13.18
C PHE A 301 -7.81 10.82 -12.50
N GLU A 302 -7.15 11.94 -12.81
CA GLU A 302 -5.84 12.25 -12.25
C GLU A 302 -5.91 12.59 -10.75
N ARG A 303 -6.95 13.31 -10.28
CA ARG A 303 -7.20 13.58 -8.86
C ARG A 303 -7.41 12.29 -8.06
N ALA A 304 -8.21 11.36 -8.58
CA ALA A 304 -8.54 10.12 -7.88
C ALA A 304 -7.30 9.28 -7.56
N ILE A 305 -6.42 9.09 -8.57
CA ILE A 305 -5.21 8.31 -8.36
C ILE A 305 -4.15 9.08 -7.56
N ALA A 306 -4.02 10.40 -7.75
CA ALA A 306 -3.14 11.24 -6.94
C ALA A 306 -3.51 11.17 -5.45
N ASN A 307 -4.79 11.34 -5.11
CA ASN A 307 -5.26 11.26 -3.74
C ASN A 307 -5.07 9.86 -3.14
N ARG A 308 -5.29 8.80 -3.94
CA ARG A 308 -5.12 7.43 -3.48
C ARG A 308 -3.65 7.08 -3.22
N VAL A 309 -2.74 7.47 -4.11
CA VAL A 309 -1.30 7.27 -3.89
C VAL A 309 -0.83 8.10 -2.69
N TRP A 310 -1.31 9.34 -2.54
CA TRP A 310 -1.06 10.13 -1.33
C TRP A 310 -1.51 9.38 -0.08
N ALA A 311 -2.73 8.84 -0.08
CA ALA A 311 -3.27 8.09 1.05
C ALA A 311 -2.47 6.82 1.37
N LEU A 312 -1.96 6.11 0.36
CA LEU A 312 -1.10 4.95 0.57
C LEU A 312 0.25 5.31 1.20
N MET A 313 0.78 6.49 0.88
CA MET A 313 2.05 7.01 1.39
C MET A 313 1.92 7.60 2.80
N PHE A 314 0.85 8.38 3.03
CA PHE A 314 0.60 9.10 4.28
C PHE A 314 -0.37 8.40 5.23
N GLY A 315 -0.92 7.25 4.85
CA GLY A 315 -1.89 6.50 5.65
C GLY A 315 -3.30 7.09 5.72
N ARG A 316 -3.53 8.28 5.17
CA ARG A 316 -4.83 8.97 5.13
C ARG A 316 -4.93 9.85 3.87
N PRO A 317 -6.15 10.07 3.31
CA PRO A 317 -6.33 10.87 2.10
C PRO A 317 -5.85 12.33 2.27
N PHE A 318 -5.54 12.99 1.15
CA PHE A 318 -5.09 14.39 1.13
C PHE A 318 -6.13 15.33 1.76
N LEU A 319 -7.40 15.09 1.41
CA LEU A 319 -8.54 15.76 2.02
C LEU A 319 -9.03 14.88 3.18
N THR A 320 -8.75 15.31 4.41
CA THR A 320 -8.94 14.51 5.63
C THR A 320 -10.38 14.51 6.15
N ASP A 321 -11.24 15.39 5.63
CA ASP A 321 -12.65 15.54 6.02
C ASP A 321 -13.59 14.52 5.36
N ARG A 322 -13.05 13.65 4.50
CA ARG A 322 -13.82 12.80 3.58
C ARG A 322 -13.09 11.51 3.22
N ALA A 323 -13.81 10.60 2.58
CA ALA A 323 -13.21 9.36 2.09
C ALA A 323 -12.27 9.60 0.89
N VAL A 324 -11.33 8.67 0.68
CA VAL A 324 -10.33 8.75 -0.41
C VAL A 324 -10.95 8.84 -1.81
N ASP A 325 -12.17 8.33 -1.97
CA ASP A 325 -12.93 8.23 -3.22
C ASP A 325 -14.15 9.16 -3.26
N ASP A 326 -14.20 10.18 -2.40
CA ASP A 326 -15.28 11.18 -2.30
C ASP A 326 -14.76 12.61 -2.55
N LEU A 327 -13.98 12.79 -3.61
CA LEU A 327 -13.33 14.05 -3.92
C LEU A 327 -14.34 15.11 -4.39
N PRO A 328 -14.13 16.39 -4.02
CA PRO A 328 -14.87 17.49 -4.63
C PRO A 328 -14.77 17.46 -6.15
N ASP A 329 -15.88 17.77 -6.81
CA ASP A 329 -15.89 17.86 -8.26
C ASP A 329 -14.97 19.02 -8.72
N PRO A 330 -13.99 18.77 -9.60
CA PRO A 330 -13.07 19.79 -10.11
C PRO A 330 -13.73 20.96 -10.85
N ASP A 331 -14.96 20.78 -11.34
CA ASP A 331 -15.71 21.76 -12.11
C ASP A 331 -16.73 22.53 -11.23
N ASP A 332 -16.92 22.13 -9.98
CA ASP A 332 -17.77 22.83 -9.03
C ASP A 332 -17.13 24.16 -8.59
N ALA A 333 -17.95 25.21 -8.48
CA ALA A 333 -17.50 26.53 -8.02
C ALA A 333 -16.97 26.54 -6.56
N ALA A 334 -17.33 25.51 -5.79
CA ALA A 334 -16.89 25.30 -4.41
C ALA A 334 -15.57 24.49 -4.29
N ASP A 335 -14.91 24.17 -5.42
CA ASP A 335 -13.62 23.48 -5.42
C ASP A 335 -12.59 24.23 -4.56
N SER A 336 -12.09 23.55 -3.54
CA SER A 336 -11.25 24.18 -2.51
C SER A 336 -9.84 24.46 -3.04
N VAL A 337 -9.14 25.42 -2.43
CA VAL A 337 -7.75 25.72 -2.79
C VAL A 337 -6.85 24.52 -2.49
N GLU A 338 -7.17 23.76 -1.45
CA GLU A 338 -6.52 22.52 -1.04
C GLU A 338 -6.67 21.45 -2.12
N ALA A 339 -7.86 21.28 -2.71
CA ALA A 339 -8.10 20.32 -3.77
C ALA A 339 -7.27 20.61 -5.04
N ARG A 340 -6.88 21.87 -5.27
CA ARG A 340 -5.99 22.24 -6.39
C ARG A 340 -4.56 21.72 -6.25
N ILE A 341 -4.14 21.31 -5.06
CA ILE A 341 -2.85 20.63 -4.88
C ILE A 341 -2.87 19.25 -5.55
N LEU A 342 -4.03 18.57 -5.53
CA LEU A 342 -4.22 17.32 -6.28
C LEU A 342 -4.19 17.56 -7.79
N ASP A 343 -4.62 18.72 -8.29
CA ASP A 343 -4.47 19.08 -9.71
C ASP A 343 -3.00 19.26 -10.11
N GLU A 344 -2.13 19.72 -9.20
CA GLU A 344 -0.69 19.83 -9.48
C GLU A 344 -0.05 18.44 -9.65
N LEU A 345 -0.35 17.52 -8.73
CA LEU A 345 0.06 16.12 -8.83
C LEU A 345 -0.52 15.45 -10.07
N GLY A 346 -1.80 15.68 -10.35
CA GLY A 346 -2.48 15.14 -11.52
C GLY A 346 -1.87 15.62 -12.83
N ARG A 347 -1.58 16.93 -12.94
CA ARG A 347 -0.94 17.51 -14.12
C ARG A 347 0.44 16.90 -14.37
N ASP A 348 1.27 16.73 -13.35
CA ASP A 348 2.57 16.07 -13.49
C ASP A 348 2.40 14.61 -13.93
N PHE A 349 1.48 13.88 -13.29
CA PHE A 349 1.18 12.49 -13.62
C PHE A 349 0.76 12.32 -15.09
N ARG A 350 -0.16 13.16 -15.58
CA ARG A 350 -0.61 13.16 -16.97
C ARG A 350 0.51 13.54 -17.94
N ALA A 351 1.32 14.56 -17.60
CA ALA A 351 2.41 15.02 -18.47
C ALA A 351 3.53 13.98 -18.64
N HIS A 352 3.57 12.98 -17.75
CA HIS A 352 4.56 11.91 -17.74
C HIS A 352 3.90 10.53 -17.87
N ASP A 353 3.02 10.42 -18.87
CA ASP A 353 2.49 9.14 -19.34
C ASP A 353 1.74 8.32 -18.29
N CYS A 354 1.11 8.98 -17.32
CA CYS A 354 0.36 8.33 -16.25
C CYS A 354 1.23 7.30 -15.48
N ASP A 355 2.50 7.64 -15.24
CA ASP A 355 3.46 6.79 -14.53
C ASP A 355 3.25 6.86 -13.00
N LEU A 356 2.76 5.76 -12.43
CA LEU A 356 2.57 5.61 -10.98
C LEU A 356 3.89 5.65 -10.20
N ARG A 357 4.99 5.15 -10.77
CA ARG A 357 6.30 5.17 -10.10
C ARG A 357 6.78 6.61 -9.94
N ARG A 358 6.61 7.43 -10.99
CA ARG A 358 6.89 8.87 -10.91
C ARG A 358 6.03 9.56 -9.85
N LEU A 359 4.72 9.31 -9.85
CA LEU A 359 3.80 9.92 -8.86
C LEU A 359 4.24 9.60 -7.42
N VAL A 360 4.61 8.35 -7.13
CA VAL A 360 5.16 7.94 -5.83
C VAL A 360 6.47 8.68 -5.53
N GLN A 361 7.38 8.81 -6.49
CA GLN A 361 8.65 9.52 -6.31
C GLN A 361 8.44 11.01 -5.99
N VAL A 362 7.52 11.69 -6.66
CA VAL A 362 7.20 13.10 -6.40
C VAL A 362 6.65 13.27 -4.97
N ILE A 363 5.71 12.42 -4.57
CA ILE A 363 5.13 12.46 -3.21
C ILE A 363 6.20 12.16 -2.15
N ALA A 364 7.00 11.11 -2.33
CA ALA A 364 8.10 10.75 -1.43
C ALA A 364 9.20 11.81 -1.31
N ALA A 365 9.38 12.61 -2.37
CA ALA A 365 10.37 13.69 -2.41
C ALA A 365 9.85 15.02 -1.87
N SER A 366 8.53 15.16 -1.68
CA SER A 366 7.92 16.37 -1.12
C SER A 366 8.45 16.68 0.28
N ARG A 367 8.46 17.98 0.61
CA ARG A 367 8.79 18.44 1.95
C ARG A 367 7.84 17.83 2.98
N ALA A 368 6.53 17.81 2.71
CA ALA A 368 5.50 17.25 3.60
C ALA A 368 5.81 15.80 4.03
N PHE A 369 6.22 14.94 3.10
CA PHE A 369 6.54 13.54 3.43
C PHE A 369 7.80 13.39 4.29
N ARG A 370 8.66 14.41 4.29
CA ARG A 370 9.95 14.46 5.01
C ARG A 370 9.91 15.23 6.31
N LEU A 371 8.77 15.79 6.72
CA LEU A 371 8.63 16.50 8.00
C LEU A 371 8.63 15.52 9.18
N ASP A 372 9.14 15.92 10.34
CA ASP A 372 8.98 15.16 11.60
C ASP A 372 7.50 15.18 12.03
N SER A 373 7.03 14.13 12.70
CA SER A 373 5.71 14.14 13.34
C SER A 373 5.70 14.98 14.63
N ARG A 374 6.86 15.37 15.16
CA ARG A 374 6.98 16.22 16.34
C ARG A 374 7.19 17.67 15.94
N HIS A 375 6.39 18.56 16.55
CA HIS A 375 6.57 20.00 16.45
C HIS A 375 6.58 20.65 17.85
N LEU A 376 7.78 20.81 18.41
CA LEU A 376 7.97 21.21 19.82
C LEU A 376 7.39 22.59 20.18
N GLU A 377 7.23 23.47 19.20
CA GLU A 377 6.73 24.84 19.38
C GLU A 377 5.24 24.98 19.04
N LEU A 378 4.58 23.91 18.58
CA LEU A 378 3.17 23.95 18.18
C LEU A 378 2.30 23.69 19.40
N PRO A 379 1.30 24.54 19.69
CA PRO A 379 0.31 24.26 20.73
C PRO A 379 -0.48 22.98 20.44
N ASP A 380 -0.86 22.24 21.49
CA ASP A 380 -1.59 20.96 21.37
C ASP A 380 -2.91 21.10 20.58
N ASP A 381 -3.62 22.23 20.71
CA ASP A 381 -4.87 22.52 20.01
C ASP A 381 -4.69 22.88 18.52
N ALA A 382 -3.45 23.12 18.07
CA ALA A 382 -3.10 23.39 16.68
C ALA A 382 -2.53 22.17 15.95
N VAL A 383 -2.29 21.05 16.65
CA VAL A 383 -1.73 19.82 16.07
C VAL A 383 -2.64 19.26 14.98
N ASP A 384 -3.93 19.13 15.25
CA ASP A 384 -4.90 18.59 14.29
C ASP A 384 -4.96 19.43 13.00
N ASP A 385 -4.88 20.76 13.14
CA ASP A 385 -4.91 21.70 12.01
C ASP A 385 -3.66 21.59 11.14
N ALA A 386 -2.49 21.48 11.79
CA ALA A 386 -1.20 21.27 11.14
C ALA A 386 -1.12 19.90 10.46
N GLU A 387 -1.67 18.86 11.10
CA GLU A 387 -1.78 17.51 10.58
C GLU A 387 -2.66 17.45 9.33
N CYS A 388 -3.83 18.08 9.34
CA CYS A 388 -4.76 18.11 8.21
C CYS A 388 -4.21 18.91 7.01
N ARG A 389 -3.24 19.81 7.25
CA ARG A 389 -2.58 20.62 6.22
C ARG A 389 -1.16 20.18 5.90
N TRP A 390 -0.76 19.01 6.38
CA TRP A 390 0.53 18.39 6.05
C TRP A 390 1.74 19.22 6.48
N ALA A 391 1.56 20.12 7.46
CA ALA A 391 2.64 20.91 8.08
C ALA A 391 3.45 20.08 9.08
N ILE A 392 2.95 18.90 9.44
CA ILE A 392 3.65 17.84 10.17
C ILE A 392 3.29 16.50 9.53
N PHE A 393 4.16 15.50 9.66
CA PHE A 393 3.80 14.16 9.20
C PHE A 393 2.79 13.53 10.17
N PRO A 394 1.68 12.94 9.70
CA PRO A 394 0.71 12.28 10.57
C PRO A 394 1.31 11.16 11.40
N LEU A 395 0.77 10.96 12.61
CA LEU A 395 0.88 9.65 13.24
C LEU A 395 -0.08 8.67 12.57
N VAL A 396 0.48 7.74 11.79
CA VAL A 396 -0.30 6.75 11.03
C VAL A 396 -0.27 5.42 11.74
N ARG A 397 -1.45 4.90 12.09
CA ARG A 397 -1.53 3.56 12.68
C ARG A 397 -1.20 2.50 11.63
N LEU A 398 -0.34 1.54 11.98
CA LEU A 398 -0.01 0.44 11.07
C LEU A 398 -1.23 -0.43 10.79
N ARG A 399 -1.41 -0.79 9.52
CA ARG A 399 -2.40 -1.77 9.07
C ARG A 399 -2.05 -3.16 9.64
N PRO A 400 -3.03 -4.08 9.80
CA PRO A 400 -2.80 -5.41 10.36
C PRO A 400 -1.65 -6.14 9.68
N GLU A 401 -1.60 -6.14 8.35
CA GLU A 401 -0.54 -6.75 7.56
C GLU A 401 0.82 -6.04 7.72
N GLN A 402 0.82 -4.73 8.00
CA GLN A 402 2.04 -4.01 8.33
C GLN A 402 2.57 -4.35 9.72
N VAL A 403 1.68 -4.57 10.69
CA VAL A 403 2.06 -5.01 12.03
C VAL A 403 2.73 -6.37 11.93
N ILE A 404 2.08 -7.37 11.34
CA ILE A 404 2.66 -8.71 11.26
C ILE A 404 3.86 -8.78 10.31
N GLY A 405 3.80 -8.10 9.17
CA GLY A 405 4.91 -8.04 8.24
C GLY A 405 6.17 -7.42 8.88
N SER A 406 6.00 -6.40 9.71
CA SER A 406 7.10 -5.79 10.47
C SER A 406 7.61 -6.69 11.59
N MET A 407 6.74 -7.42 12.30
CA MET A 407 7.17 -8.40 13.30
C MET A 407 7.97 -9.55 12.68
N LEU A 408 7.49 -10.07 11.55
CA LEU A 408 8.18 -11.12 10.78
C LEU A 408 9.52 -10.62 10.26
N GLN A 409 9.58 -9.41 9.71
CA GLN A 409 10.84 -8.82 9.26
C GLN A 409 11.79 -8.56 10.43
N ALA A 410 11.33 -8.05 11.57
CA ALA A 410 12.15 -7.84 12.77
C ALA A 410 12.67 -9.16 13.37
N SER A 411 11.95 -10.27 13.18
CA SER A 411 12.39 -11.62 13.57
C SER A 411 13.47 -12.21 12.65
N SER A 412 13.75 -11.55 11.51
CA SER A 412 14.76 -11.94 10.52
C SER A 412 15.79 -10.83 10.31
N ILE A 413 17.07 -11.14 10.54
CA ILE A 413 18.14 -10.16 10.24
C ILE A 413 18.22 -9.85 8.74
N ARG A 414 17.96 -10.84 7.88
CA ARG A 414 17.97 -10.68 6.43
C ARG A 414 16.63 -10.16 5.94
N THR A 415 16.65 -9.44 4.83
CA THR A 415 15.43 -9.03 4.13
C THR A 415 14.63 -10.27 3.72
N VAL A 416 13.35 -10.29 4.09
CA VAL A 416 12.41 -11.34 3.68
C VAL A 416 11.75 -10.90 2.38
N ASP A 417 12.29 -11.39 1.26
CA ASP A 417 11.87 -11.03 -0.11
C ASP A 417 11.73 -12.25 -1.03
N GLN A 418 11.55 -12.01 -2.34
CA GLN A 418 11.41 -13.05 -3.36
C GLN A 418 12.59 -14.04 -3.44
N ASN A 419 13.78 -13.63 -2.98
CA ASN A 419 14.98 -14.46 -2.93
C ASN A 419 15.07 -15.30 -1.65
N SER A 420 14.15 -15.10 -0.70
CA SER A 420 13.98 -16.01 0.44
C SER A 420 13.49 -17.37 -0.03
N HIS A 421 13.84 -18.41 0.72
CA HIS A 421 13.44 -19.78 0.40
C HIS A 421 11.90 -19.90 0.29
N LEU A 422 11.41 -20.69 -0.69
CA LEU A 422 9.98 -20.84 -0.96
C LEU A 422 9.19 -21.21 0.29
N VAL A 423 9.70 -22.13 1.11
CA VAL A 423 9.07 -22.53 2.39
C VAL A 423 8.92 -21.34 3.34
N THR A 424 9.91 -20.45 3.43
CA THR A 424 9.85 -19.25 4.27
C THR A 424 8.77 -18.29 3.77
N ARG A 425 8.68 -18.10 2.45
CA ARG A 425 7.64 -17.27 1.83
C ARG A 425 6.24 -17.85 2.04
N THR A 426 6.08 -19.16 1.91
CA THR A 426 4.79 -19.85 2.10
C THR A 426 4.34 -19.82 3.56
N LEU A 427 5.22 -20.11 4.52
CA LEU A 427 4.89 -20.02 5.95
C LEU A 427 4.51 -18.60 6.36
N ARG A 428 5.23 -17.60 5.84
CA ARG A 428 4.89 -16.18 6.03
C ARG A 428 3.48 -15.86 5.54
N PHE A 429 3.14 -16.26 4.31
CA PHE A 429 1.81 -16.00 3.74
C PHE A 429 0.68 -16.54 4.62
N PHE A 430 0.79 -17.78 5.10
CA PHE A 430 -0.24 -18.36 5.97
C PHE A 430 -0.33 -17.64 7.32
N ARG A 431 0.81 -17.35 7.96
CA ARG A 431 0.86 -16.61 9.23
C ARG A 431 0.29 -15.20 9.12
N GLU A 432 0.59 -14.49 8.03
CA GLU A 432 0.05 -13.16 7.79
C GLU A 432 -1.47 -13.20 7.64
N ARG A 433 -2.00 -14.15 6.87
CA ARG A 433 -3.45 -14.30 6.69
C ARG A 433 -4.16 -14.62 8.01
N ASP A 434 -3.68 -15.61 8.74
CA ASP A 434 -4.31 -16.04 10.00
C ASP A 434 -4.24 -14.91 11.04
N PHE A 435 -3.12 -14.17 11.11
CA PHE A 435 -3.02 -13.00 11.98
C PHE A 435 -3.98 -11.87 11.58
N VAL A 436 -4.11 -11.57 10.28
CA VAL A 436 -5.02 -10.51 9.82
C VAL A 436 -6.47 -10.85 10.12
N GLU A 437 -6.85 -12.13 10.01
CA GLU A 437 -8.17 -12.64 10.39
C GLU A 437 -8.45 -12.41 11.89
N ASP A 438 -7.51 -12.76 12.77
CA ASP A 438 -7.63 -12.59 14.21
C ASP A 438 -7.53 -11.12 14.67
N PHE A 439 -6.66 -10.32 14.03
CA PHE A 439 -6.39 -8.92 14.39
C PHE A 439 -7.47 -7.96 13.85
N GLY A 440 -8.16 -8.37 12.79
CA GLY A 440 -9.26 -7.66 12.14
C GLY A 440 -8.84 -6.86 10.91
N ASP A 441 -9.43 -7.21 9.77
CA ASP A 441 -9.29 -6.51 8.50
C ASP A 441 -10.18 -5.25 8.47
N PRO A 442 -9.63 -4.04 8.22
CA PRO A 442 -10.44 -2.82 8.09
C PRO A 442 -11.39 -2.81 6.88
N GLY A 443 -11.28 -3.77 5.97
CA GLY A 443 -12.09 -3.81 4.76
C GLY A 443 -11.71 -2.69 3.79
N GLU A 444 -12.72 -2.06 3.18
CA GLU A 444 -12.55 -0.95 2.23
C GLU A 444 -12.17 0.37 2.91
N ASN A 445 -12.38 0.49 4.23
CA ASN A 445 -12.06 1.67 5.04
C ASN A 445 -10.61 1.64 5.57
N GLU A 446 -9.68 1.02 4.84
CA GLU A 446 -8.29 0.84 5.31
C GLU A 446 -7.49 2.15 5.42
N LEU A 447 -7.99 3.23 4.84
CA LEU A 447 -7.38 4.57 4.82
C LEU A 447 -8.10 5.58 5.74
N SER A 448 -9.10 5.12 6.49
CA SER A 448 -9.77 5.94 7.52
C SER A 448 -9.01 5.88 8.84
N ASP A 449 -9.17 6.90 9.68
CA ASP A 449 -8.57 6.92 11.02
C ASP A 449 -9.09 5.76 11.89
N ARG A 450 -8.16 5.13 12.62
CA ARG A 450 -8.44 3.90 13.38
C ARG A 450 -7.93 3.97 14.81
N THR A 451 -8.82 3.66 15.74
CA THR A 451 -8.45 3.42 17.15
C THR A 451 -8.02 1.97 17.35
N GLY A 452 -7.06 1.76 18.26
CA GLY A 452 -6.68 0.43 18.70
C GLY A 452 -7.70 -0.20 19.62
N THR A 453 -7.81 -1.52 19.57
CA THR A 453 -8.69 -2.27 20.48
C THR A 453 -7.88 -3.03 21.53
N ILE A 454 -8.50 -3.26 22.69
CA ILE A 454 -7.91 -4.13 23.74
C ILE A 454 -7.62 -5.54 23.18
N PRO A 455 -8.53 -6.20 22.42
CA PRO A 455 -8.24 -7.47 21.77
C PRO A 455 -6.98 -7.46 20.89
N GLN A 456 -6.76 -6.42 20.08
CA GLN A 456 -5.55 -6.29 19.25
C GLN A 456 -4.27 -6.22 20.09
N ALA A 457 -4.31 -5.48 21.21
CA ALA A 457 -3.18 -5.43 22.13
C ALA A 457 -2.93 -6.80 22.78
N LEU A 458 -3.99 -7.47 23.26
CA LEU A 458 -3.89 -8.80 23.88
C LEU A 458 -3.41 -9.87 22.90
N LEU A 459 -3.85 -9.82 21.64
CA LEU A 459 -3.40 -10.72 20.58
C LEU A 459 -1.90 -10.54 20.30
N ARG A 460 -1.39 -9.31 20.28
CA ARG A 460 0.07 -9.08 20.13
C ARG A 460 0.86 -9.48 21.37
N MET A 461 0.33 -9.29 22.56
CA MET A 461 1.05 -9.64 23.79
C MET A 461 1.11 -11.16 24.00
N ASN A 462 0.01 -11.87 23.71
CA ASN A 462 -0.20 -13.26 24.12
C ASN A 462 -0.40 -14.24 22.96
N GLY A 463 -0.49 -13.75 21.72
CA GLY A 463 -0.70 -14.58 20.55
C GLY A 463 0.48 -15.52 20.30
N GLU A 464 0.17 -16.71 19.77
CA GLU A 464 1.16 -17.75 19.47
C GLU A 464 2.30 -17.22 18.57
N LEU A 465 1.93 -16.39 17.59
CA LEU A 465 2.88 -15.79 16.66
C LEU A 465 3.90 -14.87 17.36
N SER A 466 3.47 -14.02 18.30
CA SER A 466 4.40 -13.18 19.06
C SER A 466 5.39 -14.00 19.87
N LYS A 467 4.91 -15.11 20.46
CA LYS A 467 5.76 -16.04 21.20
C LYS A 467 6.76 -16.72 20.26
N GLU A 468 6.32 -17.26 19.13
CA GLU A 468 7.20 -17.90 18.14
C GLU A 468 8.30 -16.97 17.60
N LEU A 469 7.98 -15.68 17.41
CA LEU A 469 8.92 -14.70 16.86
C LEU A 469 9.96 -14.23 17.88
N THR A 470 9.63 -14.28 19.17
CA THR A 470 10.50 -13.80 20.26
C THR A 470 11.27 -14.93 20.94
N ASP A 471 10.67 -16.12 21.07
CA ASP A 471 11.27 -17.31 21.69
C ASP A 471 12.65 -17.62 21.10
N ALA A 472 13.67 -17.78 21.95
CA ALA A 472 15.03 -17.95 21.50
C ALA A 472 15.20 -19.22 20.64
N ASN A 473 15.45 -19.01 19.34
CA ASN A 473 15.70 -20.06 18.36
C ASN A 473 16.99 -19.72 17.60
N PRO A 474 17.92 -20.65 17.35
CA PRO A 474 19.15 -20.38 16.59
C PRO A 474 18.94 -19.71 15.22
N LEU A 475 17.74 -19.83 14.65
CA LEU A 475 17.37 -19.27 13.36
C LEU A 475 16.76 -17.87 13.42
N ASN A 476 16.30 -17.40 14.58
CA ASN A 476 15.64 -16.09 14.72
C ASN A 476 16.61 -14.95 15.05
N SER A 477 16.15 -13.71 14.86
CA SER A 477 16.94 -12.49 15.10
C SER A 477 17.41 -12.41 16.55
N THR A 478 16.59 -12.78 17.53
CA THR A 478 16.92 -12.78 18.96
C THR A 478 18.26 -13.46 19.27
N SER A 479 18.42 -14.72 18.84
CA SER A 479 19.64 -15.48 19.12
C SER A 479 20.85 -14.93 18.35
N ARG A 480 20.61 -14.43 17.13
CA ARG A 480 21.66 -13.87 16.27
C ARG A 480 22.17 -12.52 16.77
N ILE A 481 21.27 -11.64 17.21
CA ILE A 481 21.60 -10.35 17.82
C ILE A 481 22.40 -10.59 19.11
N ALA A 482 21.93 -11.50 19.97
CA ALA A 482 22.62 -11.85 21.21
C ALA A 482 24.03 -12.43 20.98
N GLY A 483 24.21 -13.20 19.91
CA GLY A 483 25.48 -13.83 19.56
C GLY A 483 26.46 -12.93 18.80
N ALA A 484 25.97 -11.99 17.98
CA ALA A 484 26.79 -11.17 17.11
C ALA A 484 27.20 -9.81 17.71
N ALA A 485 26.35 -9.20 18.54
CA ALA A 485 26.63 -7.89 19.12
C ALA A 485 27.77 -7.97 20.14
N ALA A 486 28.76 -7.09 20.04
CA ALA A 486 29.92 -7.07 20.92
C ALA A 486 29.58 -6.54 22.33
N THR A 487 28.60 -5.64 22.44
CA THR A 487 28.27 -4.97 23.71
C THR A 487 26.76 -4.98 24.02
N PRO A 488 26.36 -4.82 25.30
CA PRO A 488 24.97 -4.55 25.69
C PRO A 488 24.32 -3.41 24.90
N ALA A 489 25.00 -2.27 24.78
CA ALA A 489 24.53 -1.12 24.04
C ALA A 489 24.24 -1.45 22.56
N GLU A 490 25.13 -2.22 21.93
CA GLU A 490 24.92 -2.66 20.55
C GLU A 490 23.73 -3.63 20.41
N CYS A 491 23.46 -4.48 21.41
CA CYS A 491 22.23 -5.28 21.42
C CYS A 491 21.00 -4.39 21.44
N VAL A 492 20.98 -3.41 22.35
CA VAL A 492 19.85 -2.47 22.49
C VAL A 492 19.65 -1.74 21.17
N ASP A 493 20.70 -1.15 20.59
CA ASP A 493 20.61 -0.45 19.31
C ASP A 493 20.08 -1.33 18.18
N VAL A 494 20.55 -2.57 18.06
CA VAL A 494 20.08 -3.46 17.00
C VAL A 494 18.62 -3.84 17.20
N CYS A 495 18.17 -4.10 18.44
CA CYS A 495 16.75 -4.33 18.75
C CYS A 495 15.88 -3.13 18.37
N PHE A 496 16.30 -1.92 18.70
CA PHE A 496 15.59 -0.69 18.33
C PHE A 496 15.56 -0.48 16.81
N LEU A 497 16.66 -0.77 16.11
CA LEU A 497 16.70 -0.64 14.65
C LEU A 497 15.75 -1.63 13.96
N VAL A 498 15.71 -2.90 14.38
CA VAL A 498 14.84 -3.90 13.72
C VAL A 498 13.36 -3.71 14.04
N CYS A 499 13.01 -3.24 15.25
CA CYS A 499 11.62 -3.03 15.64
C CYS A 499 11.09 -1.65 15.24
N LEU A 500 11.86 -0.60 15.53
CA LEU A 500 11.41 0.80 15.46
C LEU A 500 12.16 1.62 14.40
N SER A 501 13.18 1.04 13.75
CA SER A 501 13.96 1.71 12.70
C SER A 501 14.66 2.99 13.16
N ARG A 502 15.00 3.08 14.45
CA ARG A 502 15.80 4.14 15.05
C ARG A 502 16.78 3.55 16.06
N ARG A 503 17.71 4.38 16.56
CA ARG A 503 18.56 4.01 17.71
C ARG A 503 17.84 4.31 19.02
N ALA A 504 18.30 3.64 20.08
CA ALA A 504 17.84 3.98 21.42
C ALA A 504 18.36 5.38 21.80
N THR A 505 17.55 6.13 22.54
CA THR A 505 17.92 7.41 23.11
C THR A 505 18.88 7.21 24.28
N PRO A 506 19.62 8.24 24.71
CA PRO A 506 20.49 8.14 25.89
C PRO A 506 19.76 7.70 27.17
N ALA A 507 18.48 8.10 27.32
CA ALA A 507 17.65 7.67 28.44
C ALA A 507 17.28 6.18 28.36
N GLU A 508 16.90 5.69 27.18
CA GLU A 508 16.61 4.27 26.95
C GLU A 508 17.87 3.40 27.17
N HIS A 509 19.05 3.85 26.71
CA HIS A 509 20.31 3.15 27.00
C HIS A 509 20.62 3.06 28.49
N ALA A 510 20.39 4.15 29.24
CA ALA A 510 20.69 4.18 30.67
C ALA A 510 19.91 3.10 31.45
N GLU A 511 18.69 2.79 31.02
CA GLU A 511 17.86 1.76 31.64
C GLU A 511 18.11 0.36 31.05
N LEU A 512 18.16 0.24 29.72
CA LEU A 512 18.15 -1.06 29.04
C LEU A 512 19.50 -1.75 28.97
N ASP A 513 20.60 -1.00 28.86
CA ASP A 513 21.95 -1.58 28.81
C ASP A 513 22.28 -2.37 30.08
N ALA A 514 21.70 -1.97 31.22
CA ALA A 514 21.86 -2.63 32.51
C ALA A 514 21.12 -3.98 32.58
N LEU A 515 20.07 -4.15 31.78
CA LEU A 515 19.25 -5.37 31.73
C LEU A 515 19.85 -6.46 30.84
N ILE A 516 20.78 -6.10 29.95
CA ILE A 516 21.44 -7.07 29.06
C ILE A 516 22.70 -7.66 29.74
N PRO A 517 22.75 -8.99 29.97
CA PRO A 517 23.91 -9.66 30.56
C PRO A 517 25.23 -9.38 29.85
N LYS A 518 26.27 -9.05 30.63
CA LYS A 518 27.62 -8.76 30.13
C LYS A 518 28.51 -9.99 29.93
N ARG A 519 28.16 -11.15 30.51
CA ARG A 519 29.04 -12.33 30.58
C ARG A 519 28.55 -13.51 29.73
N PRO A 520 29.45 -14.25 29.04
CA PRO A 520 29.13 -15.54 28.44
C PRO A 520 28.66 -16.53 29.53
N GLY A 521 27.53 -17.22 29.31
CA GLY A 521 26.95 -18.20 30.24
C GLY A 521 25.64 -17.78 30.92
N GLN A 522 25.28 -16.49 30.85
CA GLN A 522 23.91 -16.03 31.08
C GLN A 522 23.16 -15.99 29.74
N PRO A 523 21.86 -16.32 29.69
CA PRO A 523 21.14 -16.39 28.44
C PRO A 523 20.84 -14.97 27.92
N ARG A 524 21.83 -14.30 27.32
CA ARG A 524 21.67 -12.99 26.65
C ARG A 524 20.54 -13.01 25.62
N HIS A 525 20.30 -14.17 25.00
CA HIS A 525 19.17 -14.38 24.11
C HIS A 525 17.80 -14.22 24.80
N VAL A 526 17.66 -14.55 26.10
CA VAL A 526 16.41 -14.32 26.84
C VAL A 526 16.19 -12.82 27.05
N ALA A 527 17.21 -12.08 27.48
CA ALA A 527 17.10 -10.64 27.66
C ALA A 527 16.80 -9.90 26.34
N VAL A 528 17.39 -10.37 25.22
CA VAL A 528 17.06 -9.86 23.88
C VAL A 528 15.64 -10.25 23.48
N ALA A 529 15.16 -11.46 23.82
CA ALA A 529 13.79 -11.89 23.54
C ALA A 529 12.78 -10.98 24.25
N ASP A 530 13.00 -10.74 25.55
CA ASP A 530 12.16 -9.88 26.38
C ASP A 530 12.15 -8.45 25.87
N LEU A 531 13.31 -7.92 25.47
CA LEU A 531 13.40 -6.59 24.87
C LEU A 531 12.64 -6.50 23.54
N MET A 532 12.83 -7.47 22.64
CA MET A 532 12.10 -7.53 21.37
C MET A 532 10.58 -7.63 21.60
N TRP A 533 10.16 -8.46 22.54
CA TRP A 533 8.75 -8.58 22.95
C TRP A 533 8.21 -7.25 23.49
N ALA A 534 8.97 -6.55 24.35
CA ALA A 534 8.58 -5.25 24.87
C ALA A 534 8.45 -4.21 23.74
N LEU A 535 9.38 -4.21 22.78
CA LEU A 535 9.34 -3.30 21.62
C LEU A 535 8.16 -3.62 20.68
N PHE A 536 7.83 -4.88 20.40
CA PHE A 536 6.65 -5.25 19.61
C PHE A 536 5.34 -4.78 20.25
N ASN A 537 5.30 -4.70 21.58
CA ASN A 537 4.14 -4.26 22.34
C ASN A 537 4.18 -2.77 22.71
N ALA A 538 5.26 -2.05 22.37
CA ALA A 538 5.34 -0.61 22.58
C ALA A 538 4.32 0.12 21.69
N PRO A 539 3.73 1.24 22.17
CA PRO A 539 2.86 2.07 21.35
C PRO A 539 3.52 2.43 20.02
N GLU A 540 4.77 2.89 20.04
CA GLU A 540 5.55 3.31 18.87
C GLU A 540 5.61 2.26 17.75
N PHE A 541 5.68 0.96 18.07
CA PHE A 541 5.69 -0.09 17.05
C PHE A 541 4.41 -0.13 16.22
N SER A 542 3.30 0.32 16.80
CA SER A 542 1.97 0.36 16.18
C SER A 542 1.78 1.57 15.26
N TRP A 543 2.76 2.47 15.18
CA TRP A 543 2.66 3.73 14.44
C TRP A 543 3.82 3.88 13.45
N ASN A 544 3.49 4.48 12.31
CA ASN A 544 4.41 5.16 11.44
C ASN A 544 4.34 6.65 11.80
N HIS A 545 5.50 7.28 11.91
CA HIS A 545 5.68 8.61 12.45
C HIS A 545 6.82 9.29 11.73
#